data_AF-A0A7W7G4M8-F1
#
_entry.id   AF-A0A7W7G4M8-F1
#
_cell.length_a   1.000
_cell.length_b   1.000
_cell.length_c   1.000
_cell.angle_alpha   90.00
_cell.angle_beta   90.00
_cell.angle_gamma   90.00
#
_symmetry.space_group_name_H-M   'P 1'
#
loop_
_entity.id
_entity.type
_entity.pdbx_description
1 polymer ?
#
loop_
_entity_poly.entity_id
_entity_poly.type
_entity_poly.pdbx_seq_one_letter_code
_entity_poly.pdbx_strand_id
1 'polypeptide(L)'
;MPDDPTRDDLPAGAVATSEADDRGGDEPAGETPVGDKAGFRLAAFGAVLVVVLFAGYGLGRLNNSTASAEAPAVGGTQSPAAMPGMGMDESQPHTHDSSGTVSQPGATAMPMGASVGGLSLSSGGLTLVPETTSFAAGRKQRLAFRVAGAGGAPVTTYAVVHDKPLHLIVVRRDLTGFQHLHPTMAADGTWGIDLTLPEPGIYRMIADFTAIVGGQQVATTLGADLTVAGDYAPRALPEPGRTDKPATFTVSYEGTPNTQATQPLLMTVTGADGKVAKLDPYLGAFGHLVVMRQGDLAYVHVHPEATLVDGKVKFWLTAPSSGTYRMFFDFQVAGQVHTAAWTATID
;
A
#
# COMPACT_ATOMS: atom_id res chain seq x y z
N MET A 1 -7.98 -43.07 41.36
CA MET A 1 -9.04 -43.53 42.29
C MET A 1 -8.41 -43.67 43.67
N PRO A 2 -9.00 -43.18 44.78
CA PRO A 2 -10.05 -42.16 44.91
C PRO A 2 -9.58 -40.93 45.75
N ASP A 3 -10.36 -39.89 46.06
CA ASP A 3 -11.26 -39.02 45.25
C ASP A 3 -11.54 -37.71 46.06
N ASP A 4 -12.33 -36.76 45.53
CA ASP A 4 -12.71 -35.45 46.15
C ASP A 4 -13.69 -35.61 47.35
N PRO A 5 -13.85 -34.63 48.26
CA PRO A 5 -15.00 -33.72 48.12
C PRO A 5 -14.82 -32.25 48.57
N THR A 6 -15.58 -31.39 47.89
CA THR A 6 -15.80 -29.94 48.14
C THR A 6 -16.61 -29.55 49.40
N ARG A 7 -16.60 -28.23 49.66
CA ARG A 7 -17.64 -27.34 50.28
C ARG A 7 -17.63 -27.10 51.79
N ASP A 8 -17.70 -25.81 52.10
CA ASP A 8 -18.51 -25.12 53.12
C ASP A 8 -18.28 -23.60 52.89
N ASP A 9 -19.06 -22.65 53.42
CA ASP A 9 -20.48 -22.35 53.31
C ASP A 9 -20.61 -20.88 53.77
N LEU A 10 -21.60 -20.13 53.31
CA LEU A 10 -21.87 -18.75 53.80
C LEU A 10 -22.70 -18.80 55.10
N PRO A 11 -22.70 -17.71 55.89
CA PRO A 11 -23.95 -17.32 56.53
C PRO A 11 -24.37 -15.87 56.22
N ALA A 12 -25.68 -15.68 56.17
CA ALA A 12 -26.36 -14.40 56.02
C ALA A 12 -27.06 -13.99 57.32
N GLY A 13 -27.48 -12.72 57.41
CA GLY A 13 -28.34 -12.19 58.47
C GLY A 13 -27.94 -10.78 58.91
N ALA A 14 -28.86 -9.85 59.20
CA ALA A 14 -30.32 -9.91 59.10
C ALA A 14 -30.91 -8.50 58.95
N VAL A 15 -32.17 -8.42 58.49
CA VAL A 15 -32.98 -7.20 58.41
C VAL A 15 -33.89 -7.11 59.65
N ALA A 16 -34.12 -5.91 60.18
CA ALA A 16 -35.24 -5.61 61.08
C ALA A 16 -35.69 -4.15 60.95
N THR A 17 -36.98 -3.91 61.17
CA THR A 17 -37.73 -2.66 60.90
C THR A 17 -38.65 -2.33 62.09
N SER A 18 -38.85 -1.05 62.43
CA SER A 18 -40.17 -0.45 62.82
C SER A 18 -40.05 0.94 63.48
N GLU A 19 -40.80 1.92 62.95
CA GLU A 19 -41.74 2.86 63.64
C GLU A 19 -41.22 3.76 64.81
N ALA A 20 -41.24 5.10 64.67
CA ALA A 20 -42.32 6.06 65.06
C ALA A 20 -42.34 6.37 66.59
N ASP A 21 -42.60 7.57 67.12
CA ASP A 21 -43.14 8.87 66.66
C ASP A 21 -42.65 9.97 67.66
N ASP A 22 -42.46 11.24 67.26
CA ASP A 22 -42.85 12.46 68.02
C ASP A 22 -42.48 13.76 67.25
N ARG A 23 -43.11 14.88 67.62
CA ARG A 23 -43.22 16.14 66.85
C ARG A 23 -42.37 17.26 67.45
N GLY A 24 -41.87 18.13 66.57
CA GLY A 24 -41.31 19.44 66.97
C GLY A 24 -40.65 20.11 65.78
N GLY A 25 -41.20 21.21 65.28
CA GLY A 25 -40.69 21.89 64.09
C GLY A 25 -39.80 23.09 64.42
N ASP A 26 -38.89 23.42 63.49
CA ASP A 26 -38.81 24.77 62.91
C ASP A 26 -38.14 24.68 61.52
N GLU A 27 -38.39 25.64 60.63
CA GLU A 27 -37.87 25.64 59.24
C GLU A 27 -36.62 26.56 59.09
N PRO A 28 -35.93 26.65 57.92
CA PRO A 28 -34.57 26.13 57.81
C PRO A 28 -33.47 27.20 57.76
N ALA A 29 -32.25 26.84 58.16
CA ALA A 29 -31.05 27.67 58.03
C ALA A 29 -30.02 27.02 57.09
N GLY A 30 -29.83 27.66 55.92
CA GLY A 30 -29.19 27.08 54.74
C GLY A 30 -27.77 26.51 54.87
N GLU A 31 -27.60 25.35 54.24
CA GLU A 31 -26.30 24.83 53.83
C GLU A 31 -25.86 25.57 52.55
N THR A 32 -24.69 26.24 52.59
CA THR A 32 -24.14 26.97 51.45
C THR A 32 -23.63 26.02 50.37
N PRO A 33 -24.07 26.12 49.10
CA PRO A 33 -23.46 25.37 48.01
C PRO A 33 -22.03 25.84 47.76
N VAL A 34 -21.09 24.89 47.67
CA VAL A 34 -19.71 25.16 47.26
C VAL A 34 -19.70 25.71 45.83
N GLY A 35 -19.11 26.89 45.65
CA GLY A 35 -19.26 27.67 44.41
C GLY A 35 -18.69 27.00 43.16
N ASP A 36 -19.52 26.91 42.12
CA ASP A 36 -19.35 26.15 40.88
C ASP A 36 -18.35 26.75 39.87
N LYS A 37 -17.15 27.09 40.36
CA LYS A 37 -16.07 27.72 39.57
C LYS A 37 -15.48 26.78 38.52
N ALA A 38 -15.71 25.47 38.63
CA ALA A 38 -15.29 24.47 37.65
C ALA A 38 -16.24 24.45 36.44
N GLY A 39 -17.57 24.36 36.67
CA GLY A 39 -18.57 24.38 35.60
C GLY A 39 -18.50 25.65 34.74
N PHE A 40 -18.36 26.81 35.37
CA PHE A 40 -18.24 28.10 34.65
C PHE A 40 -16.99 28.16 33.76
N ARG A 41 -15.85 27.61 34.22
CA ARG A 41 -14.61 27.58 33.42
C ARG A 41 -14.73 26.63 32.23
N LEU A 42 -15.34 25.46 32.40
CA LEU A 42 -15.53 24.50 31.31
C LEU A 42 -16.49 25.05 30.24
N ALA A 43 -17.59 25.68 30.66
CA ALA A 43 -18.52 26.36 29.76
C ALA A 43 -17.87 27.51 28.97
N ALA A 44 -17.03 28.32 29.63
CA ALA A 44 -16.30 29.41 28.98
C ALA A 44 -15.30 28.89 27.93
N PHE A 45 -14.56 27.81 28.22
CA PHE A 45 -13.67 27.18 27.23
C PHE A 45 -14.45 26.61 26.04
N GLY A 46 -15.59 25.95 26.28
CA GLY A 46 -16.46 25.44 25.21
C GLY A 46 -16.97 26.55 24.29
N ALA A 47 -17.44 27.67 24.86
CA ALA A 47 -17.93 28.81 24.10
C ALA A 47 -16.83 29.46 23.23
N VAL A 48 -15.63 29.66 23.78
CA VAL A 48 -14.47 30.18 23.02
C VAL A 48 -14.09 29.25 21.87
N LEU A 49 -14.09 27.93 22.10
CA LEU A 49 -13.69 26.96 21.08
C LEU A 49 -14.70 26.90 19.91
N VAL A 50 -16.00 27.05 20.19
CA VAL A 50 -17.05 27.20 19.16
C VAL A 50 -16.84 28.49 18.36
N VAL A 51 -16.58 29.63 19.01
CA VAL A 51 -16.35 30.92 18.33
C VAL A 51 -15.12 30.85 17.41
N VAL A 52 -14.02 30.24 17.85
CA VAL A 52 -12.81 30.03 17.02
C VAL A 52 -13.12 29.13 15.82
N LEU A 53 -13.89 28.05 16.00
CA LEU A 53 -14.25 27.14 14.92
C LEU A 53 -15.09 27.83 13.83
N PHE A 54 -16.10 28.63 14.23
CA PHE A 54 -16.94 29.38 13.29
C PHE A 54 -16.19 30.54 12.62
N ALA A 55 -15.27 31.21 13.32
CA ALA A 55 -14.39 32.22 12.73
C ALA A 55 -13.47 31.62 11.65
N GLY A 56 -12.86 30.46 11.92
CA GLY A 56 -12.06 29.72 10.94
C GLY A 56 -12.87 29.27 9.72
N TYR A 57 -14.10 28.78 9.93
CA TYR A 57 -15.01 28.41 8.85
C TYR A 57 -15.45 29.60 7.98
N GLY A 58 -15.65 30.77 8.59
CA GLY A 58 -15.94 32.03 7.88
C GLY A 58 -14.78 32.53 7.04
N LEU A 59 -13.57 32.55 7.60
CA LEU A 59 -12.33 32.92 6.89
C LEU A 59 -12.02 31.98 5.72
N GLY A 60 -12.24 30.68 5.89
CA GLY A 60 -12.06 29.68 4.82
C GLY A 60 -12.98 29.88 3.61
N ARG A 61 -14.15 30.52 3.79
CA ARG A 61 -15.10 30.81 2.69
C ARG A 61 -14.84 32.15 2.00
N LEU A 62 -14.19 33.11 2.66
CA LEU A 62 -13.85 34.41 2.07
C LEU A 62 -12.66 34.34 1.11
N ASN A 63 -11.78 33.34 1.25
CA ASN A 63 -10.62 33.15 0.37
C ASN A 63 -10.92 32.37 -0.93
N ASN A 64 -12.13 31.83 -1.13
CA ASN A 64 -12.46 31.06 -2.33
C ASN A 64 -12.97 31.92 -3.49
N SER A 65 -12.28 33.04 -3.74
CA SER A 65 -12.49 33.88 -4.92
C SER A 65 -11.76 33.27 -6.12
N THR A 66 -12.36 32.26 -6.75
CA THR A 66 -11.97 31.84 -8.10
C THR A 66 -12.36 32.93 -9.09
N ALA A 67 -11.50 33.94 -9.22
CA ALA A 67 -11.59 34.91 -10.30
C ALA A 67 -11.26 34.18 -11.62
N SER A 68 -12.29 33.93 -12.44
CA SER A 68 -12.12 33.43 -13.80
C SER A 68 -11.36 34.46 -14.63
N ALA A 69 -10.04 34.27 -14.75
CA ALA A 69 -9.21 35.03 -15.66
C ALA A 69 -9.36 34.46 -17.08
N GLU A 70 -10.31 35.01 -17.83
CA GLU A 70 -10.49 34.70 -19.25
C GLU A 70 -9.35 35.33 -20.06
N ALA A 71 -8.53 34.49 -20.70
CA ALA A 71 -7.42 34.92 -21.55
C ALA A 71 -7.85 34.90 -23.04
N PRO A 72 -7.38 35.86 -23.86
CA PRO A 72 -7.96 36.09 -25.18
C PRO A 72 -7.61 35.00 -26.20
N ALA A 73 -8.54 34.71 -27.10
CA ALA A 73 -8.34 33.78 -28.20
C ALA A 73 -7.27 34.31 -29.18
N VAL A 74 -6.19 33.55 -29.35
CA VAL A 74 -5.18 33.76 -30.40
C VAL A 74 -5.25 32.59 -31.38
N GLY A 75 -5.74 32.85 -32.59
CA GLY A 75 -5.67 31.88 -33.68
C GLY A 75 -4.24 31.74 -34.19
N GLY A 76 -3.74 30.51 -34.29
CA GLY A 76 -2.40 30.22 -34.77
C GLY A 76 -2.28 28.79 -35.31
N THR A 77 -2.43 28.62 -36.62
CA THR A 77 -2.15 27.35 -37.31
C THR A 77 -0.64 27.11 -37.38
N GLN A 78 -0.11 26.11 -36.67
CA GLN A 78 1.24 25.59 -36.90
C GLN A 78 1.26 24.05 -36.85
N SER A 79 1.95 23.46 -37.82
CA SER A 79 2.14 22.02 -37.98
C SER A 79 2.95 21.41 -36.83
N PRO A 80 2.80 20.11 -36.52
CA PRO A 80 3.62 19.44 -35.51
C PRO A 80 5.07 19.33 -35.98
N ALA A 81 5.95 20.17 -35.44
CA ALA A 81 7.37 19.92 -35.41
C ALA A 81 7.65 18.88 -34.31
N ALA A 82 8.31 17.77 -34.67
CA ALA A 82 8.65 16.73 -33.71
C ALA A 82 9.72 17.22 -32.72
N MET A 83 9.41 17.21 -31.43
CA MET A 83 10.36 17.46 -30.34
C MET A 83 10.95 16.13 -29.86
N PRO A 84 12.26 15.87 -30.00
CA PRO A 84 12.89 14.69 -29.41
C PRO A 84 13.15 14.92 -27.91
N GLY A 85 12.89 13.91 -27.08
CA GLY A 85 13.51 13.83 -25.74
C GLY A 85 12.66 14.12 -24.51
N MET A 86 11.33 14.01 -24.56
CA MET A 86 10.53 13.80 -23.34
C MET A 86 10.44 12.29 -23.08
N GLY A 87 11.34 11.76 -22.24
CA GLY A 87 11.21 10.40 -21.73
C GLY A 87 10.02 10.32 -20.78
N MET A 88 9.10 9.40 -21.02
CA MET A 88 7.99 9.12 -20.10
C MET A 88 8.55 8.43 -18.85
N ASP A 89 8.11 8.86 -17.66
CA ASP A 89 8.47 8.21 -16.40
C ASP A 89 7.55 7.00 -16.18
N GLU A 90 7.90 5.88 -16.83
CA GLU A 90 7.21 4.58 -16.75
C GLU A 90 7.14 4.00 -15.32
N SER A 91 7.74 4.66 -14.32
CA SER A 91 7.63 4.27 -12.90
C SER A 91 6.42 4.87 -12.17
N GLN A 92 5.68 5.77 -12.82
CA GLN A 92 4.43 6.33 -12.29
C GLN A 92 3.24 5.39 -12.54
N PRO A 93 2.24 5.32 -11.65
CA PRO A 93 0.97 4.65 -11.91
C PRO A 93 0.29 5.22 -13.14
N HIS A 94 0.06 4.38 -14.14
CA HIS A 94 -0.49 4.76 -15.43
C HIS A 94 -1.44 3.71 -15.97
N THR A 95 -2.16 4.06 -17.04
CA THR A 95 -3.17 3.20 -17.66
C THR A 95 -2.70 2.71 -19.02
N HIS A 96 -2.77 1.40 -19.23
CA HIS A 96 -2.54 0.80 -20.54
C HIS A 96 -3.81 0.84 -21.38
N ASP A 97 -3.65 1.04 -22.69
CA ASP A 97 -4.67 0.69 -23.66
C ASP A 97 -4.56 -0.79 -24.10
N SER A 98 -5.50 -1.24 -24.91
CA SER A 98 -5.53 -2.62 -25.45
C SER A 98 -4.40 -2.95 -26.44
N SER A 99 -3.50 -2.01 -26.73
CA SER A 99 -2.27 -2.22 -27.51
C SER A 99 -0.99 -2.20 -26.65
N GLY A 100 -1.14 -2.09 -25.33
CA GLY A 100 -0.03 -1.99 -24.39
C GLY A 100 0.64 -0.62 -24.37
N THR A 101 0.10 0.39 -25.07
CA THR A 101 0.67 1.73 -25.02
C THR A 101 0.16 2.50 -23.80
N VAL A 102 1.08 3.27 -23.21
CA VAL A 102 0.85 4.01 -21.98
C VAL A 102 0.30 5.38 -22.32
N SER A 103 -0.90 5.68 -21.82
CA SER A 103 -1.54 6.99 -21.98
C SER A 103 -1.86 7.58 -20.62
N GLN A 104 -1.30 8.75 -20.31
CA GLN A 104 -1.68 9.56 -19.14
C GLN A 104 -2.54 10.75 -19.59
N PRO A 105 -3.65 11.06 -18.90
CA PRO A 105 -4.44 12.25 -19.22
C PRO A 105 -3.72 13.52 -18.77
N GLY A 106 -3.23 14.31 -19.74
CA GLY A 106 -2.90 15.73 -19.59
C GLY A 106 -1.71 16.04 -18.69
N ALA A 107 -0.54 16.26 -19.30
CA ALA A 107 0.68 16.73 -18.63
C ALA A 107 0.50 18.16 -18.06
N THR A 108 -0.06 18.24 -16.85
CA THR A 108 0.14 19.36 -15.93
C THR A 108 1.32 19.01 -15.04
N ALA A 109 2.25 19.95 -14.85
CA ALA A 109 3.53 19.68 -14.19
C ALA A 109 3.33 19.30 -12.71
N MET A 110 3.35 17.98 -12.44
CA MET A 110 3.44 17.45 -11.08
C MET A 110 4.87 17.64 -10.54
N PRO A 111 5.04 17.81 -9.22
CA PRO A 111 6.36 18.01 -8.62
C PRO A 111 7.27 16.79 -8.83
N MET A 112 8.56 17.04 -9.03
CA MET A 112 9.59 16.01 -9.25
C MET A 112 9.64 15.02 -8.07
N GLY A 113 9.20 13.79 -8.35
CA GLY A 113 9.23 12.65 -7.45
C GLY A 113 8.37 11.53 -8.00
N ALA A 114 8.97 10.36 -8.26
CA ALA A 114 8.21 9.16 -8.62
C ALA A 114 7.19 8.85 -7.52
N SER A 115 5.90 8.70 -7.86
CA SER A 115 4.89 8.46 -6.84
C SER A 115 5.05 7.07 -6.23
N VAL A 116 5.24 7.03 -4.91
CA VAL A 116 5.49 5.79 -4.18
C VAL A 116 4.18 5.05 -3.90
N GLY A 117 4.07 3.83 -4.45
CA GLY A 117 2.93 2.96 -4.27
C GLY A 117 2.95 2.20 -2.94
N GLY A 118 1.80 1.63 -2.57
CA GLY A 118 1.71 0.57 -1.57
C GLY A 118 1.90 1.02 -0.11
N LEU A 119 2.06 2.31 0.18
CA LEU A 119 2.19 2.86 1.54
C LEU A 119 0.85 3.14 2.24
N SER A 120 -0.23 3.35 1.48
CA SER A 120 -1.55 3.70 2.01
C SER A 120 -2.57 2.57 1.83
N LEU A 121 -3.46 2.39 2.81
CA LEU A 121 -4.62 1.50 2.69
C LEU A 121 -5.64 2.01 1.66
N SER A 122 -5.70 3.34 1.49
CA SER A 122 -6.64 4.04 0.61
C SER A 122 -5.93 5.05 -0.28
N SER A 123 -6.33 5.13 -1.55
CA SER A 123 -5.89 6.12 -2.53
C SER A 123 -6.90 6.17 -3.69
N GLY A 124 -7.01 7.30 -4.39
CA GLY A 124 -7.91 7.44 -5.56
C GLY A 124 -9.40 7.19 -5.28
N GLY A 125 -9.85 7.34 -4.02
CA GLY A 125 -11.21 6.99 -3.60
C GLY A 125 -11.46 5.49 -3.41
N LEU A 126 -10.41 4.67 -3.53
CA LEU A 126 -10.42 3.22 -3.31
C LEU A 126 -9.77 2.88 -1.97
N THR A 127 -10.16 1.76 -1.37
CA THR A 127 -9.63 1.24 -0.10
C THR A 127 -9.44 -0.26 -0.18
N LEU A 128 -8.26 -0.75 0.22
CA LEU A 128 -7.97 -2.16 0.38
C LEU A 128 -8.58 -2.66 1.70
N VAL A 129 -9.37 -3.72 1.65
CA VAL A 129 -10.09 -4.28 2.83
C VAL A 129 -9.78 -5.77 2.97
N PRO A 130 -8.73 -6.15 3.71
CA PRO A 130 -8.47 -7.54 4.07
C PRO A 130 -9.55 -8.09 5.01
N GLU A 131 -10.01 -9.33 4.79
CA GLU A 131 -10.96 -10.00 5.69
C GLU A 131 -10.29 -10.49 6.98
N THR A 132 -9.01 -10.87 6.88
CA THR A 132 -8.13 -11.15 8.02
C THR A 132 -6.72 -10.65 7.73
N THR A 133 -6.06 -10.16 8.77
CA THR A 133 -4.64 -9.77 8.73
C THR A 133 -3.75 -10.69 9.56
N SER A 134 -4.31 -11.70 10.24
CA SER A 134 -3.57 -12.57 11.17
C SER A 134 -3.32 -13.97 10.59
N PHE A 135 -2.05 -14.36 10.57
CA PHE A 135 -1.54 -15.61 10.00
C PHE A 135 -0.65 -16.36 11.02
N ALA A 136 -0.45 -17.65 10.78
CA ALA A 136 0.43 -18.49 11.58
C ALA A 136 1.56 -19.07 10.71
N ALA A 137 2.79 -19.00 11.23
CA ALA A 137 3.99 -19.36 10.48
C ALA A 137 3.91 -20.79 9.90
N GLY A 138 4.35 -20.94 8.64
CA GLY A 138 4.43 -22.21 7.92
C GLY A 138 3.08 -22.83 7.52
N ARG A 139 1.93 -22.25 7.91
CA ARG A 139 0.61 -22.81 7.58
C ARG A 139 0.04 -22.17 6.31
N LYS A 140 -0.45 -23.03 5.41
CA LYS A 140 -1.23 -22.61 4.24
C LYS A 140 -2.60 -22.09 4.71
N GLN A 141 -2.89 -20.83 4.46
CA GLN A 141 -4.13 -20.14 4.86
C GLN A 141 -4.69 -19.32 3.70
N ARG A 142 -6.00 -19.16 3.60
CA ARG A 142 -6.61 -18.28 2.60
C ARG A 142 -6.36 -16.82 2.98
N LEU A 143 -5.70 -16.07 2.11
CA LEU A 143 -5.80 -14.61 2.12
C LEU A 143 -7.03 -14.23 1.29
N ALA A 144 -7.91 -13.42 1.88
CA ALA A 144 -9.10 -12.88 1.22
C ALA A 144 -9.20 -11.37 1.50
N PHE A 145 -9.58 -10.61 0.48
CA PHE A 145 -9.73 -9.16 0.57
C PHE A 145 -10.67 -8.61 -0.51
N ARG A 146 -11.17 -7.40 -0.32
CA ARG A 146 -11.90 -6.62 -1.33
C ARG A 146 -11.18 -5.30 -1.59
N VAL A 147 -11.42 -4.70 -2.76
CA VAL A 147 -11.19 -3.26 -2.97
C VAL A 147 -12.54 -2.58 -2.91
N ALA A 148 -12.71 -1.65 -1.98
CA ALA A 148 -13.94 -0.89 -1.79
C ALA A 148 -13.80 0.51 -2.42
N GLY A 149 -14.81 0.93 -3.17
CA GLY A 149 -14.95 2.29 -3.68
C GLY A 149 -15.85 3.17 -2.79
N ALA A 150 -16.43 4.20 -3.39
CA ALA A 150 -17.33 5.13 -2.70
C ALA A 150 -18.48 4.38 -1.98
N GLY A 151 -18.77 4.80 -0.74
CA GLY A 151 -19.82 4.18 0.09
C GLY A 151 -19.54 2.74 0.54
N GLY A 152 -18.34 2.21 0.31
CA GLY A 152 -17.98 0.82 0.66
C GLY A 152 -18.39 -0.22 -0.39
N ALA A 153 -18.88 0.19 -1.56
CA ALA A 153 -19.25 -0.73 -2.64
C ALA A 153 -18.02 -1.50 -3.18
N PRO A 154 -18.10 -2.82 -3.40
CA PRO A 154 -16.97 -3.59 -3.93
C PRO A 154 -16.69 -3.22 -5.39
N VAL A 155 -15.41 -3.05 -5.72
CA VAL A 155 -14.95 -2.90 -7.11
C VAL A 155 -14.84 -4.28 -7.74
N THR A 156 -15.57 -4.50 -8.83
CA THR A 156 -15.67 -5.78 -9.55
C THR A 156 -15.19 -5.71 -11.00
N THR A 157 -14.63 -4.58 -11.44
CA THR A 157 -14.15 -4.38 -12.81
C THR A 157 -12.77 -3.75 -12.80
N TYR A 158 -11.84 -4.37 -13.51
CA TYR A 158 -10.41 -4.04 -13.53
C TYR A 158 -9.89 -4.20 -14.96
N ALA A 159 -8.94 -3.36 -15.37
CA ALA A 159 -8.17 -3.58 -16.58
C ALA A 159 -7.18 -4.74 -16.38
N VAL A 160 -6.83 -5.44 -17.46
CA VAL A 160 -5.81 -6.49 -17.44
C VAL A 160 -4.48 -5.86 -17.82
N VAL A 161 -3.49 -5.97 -16.94
CA VAL A 161 -2.11 -5.51 -17.10
C VAL A 161 -1.21 -6.72 -16.85
N HIS A 162 -0.19 -6.96 -17.69
CA HIS A 162 0.68 -8.14 -17.56
C HIS A 162 -0.10 -9.47 -17.41
N ASP A 163 -1.08 -9.70 -18.30
CA ASP A 163 -2.03 -10.84 -18.29
C ASP A 163 -2.85 -11.01 -16.99
N LYS A 164 -2.85 -10.05 -16.06
CA LYS A 164 -3.59 -10.15 -14.78
C LYS A 164 -4.40 -8.89 -14.47
N PRO A 165 -5.55 -9.04 -13.80
CA PRO A 165 -6.33 -7.88 -13.34
C PRO A 165 -5.78 -7.26 -12.05
N LEU A 166 -4.90 -7.96 -11.33
CA LEU A 166 -4.27 -7.51 -10.08
C LEU A 166 -2.96 -8.27 -9.83
N HIS A 167 -1.91 -7.55 -9.47
CA HIS A 167 -0.67 -8.09 -8.91
C HIS A 167 -0.69 -7.91 -7.39
N LEU A 168 -0.30 -8.94 -6.66
CA LEU A 168 -0.22 -8.93 -5.21
C LEU A 168 1.21 -9.25 -4.78
N ILE A 169 1.89 -8.28 -4.19
CA ILE A 169 3.18 -8.49 -3.53
C ILE A 169 2.94 -8.73 -2.05
N VAL A 170 3.59 -9.75 -1.49
CA VAL A 170 3.66 -9.97 -0.04
C VAL A 170 5.13 -10.09 0.38
N VAL A 171 5.59 -9.27 1.32
CA VAL A 171 6.99 -9.23 1.75
C VAL A 171 7.12 -8.92 3.24
N ARG A 172 8.09 -9.51 3.95
CA ARG A 172 8.35 -9.24 5.38
C ARG A 172 8.94 -7.84 5.55
N ARG A 173 8.75 -7.20 6.71
CA ARG A 173 9.22 -5.82 6.99
C ARG A 173 10.73 -5.60 6.85
N ASP A 174 11.52 -6.67 6.90
CA ASP A 174 12.96 -6.67 6.65
C ASP A 174 13.34 -7.06 5.20
N LEU A 175 12.39 -6.96 4.26
CA LEU A 175 12.57 -7.24 2.82
C LEU A 175 12.98 -8.69 2.51
N THR A 176 12.65 -9.62 3.41
CA THR A 176 12.78 -11.06 3.19
C THR A 176 11.42 -11.73 2.95
N GLY A 177 11.41 -12.97 2.47
CA GLY A 177 10.15 -13.72 2.25
C GLY A 177 9.21 -13.10 1.22
N PHE A 178 9.77 -12.44 0.19
CA PHE A 178 9.03 -11.88 -0.93
C PHE A 178 8.24 -12.96 -1.69
N GLN A 179 7.01 -12.62 -2.07
CA GLN A 179 6.13 -13.42 -2.92
C GLN A 179 5.42 -12.49 -3.90
N HIS A 180 5.45 -12.81 -5.19
CA HIS A 180 4.67 -12.16 -6.23
C HIS A 180 3.53 -13.11 -6.63
N LEU A 181 2.30 -12.66 -6.42
CA LEU A 181 1.10 -13.50 -6.40
C LEU A 181 0.00 -12.89 -7.28
N HIS A 182 -0.87 -13.75 -7.80
CA HIS A 182 -2.00 -13.35 -8.65
C HIS A 182 -3.28 -13.97 -8.11
N PRO A 183 -3.98 -13.31 -7.16
CA PRO A 183 -5.23 -13.81 -6.63
C PRO A 183 -6.33 -13.81 -7.70
N THR A 184 -7.35 -14.66 -7.51
CA THR A 184 -8.55 -14.65 -8.34
C THR A 184 -9.69 -13.94 -7.62
N MET A 185 -10.55 -13.27 -8.37
CA MET A 185 -11.71 -12.56 -7.84
C MET A 185 -12.99 -13.37 -8.05
N ALA A 186 -13.81 -13.46 -7.01
CA ALA A 186 -15.17 -13.98 -7.08
C ALA A 186 -16.15 -12.90 -7.59
N ALA A 187 -17.36 -13.31 -7.99
CA ALA A 187 -18.36 -12.41 -8.58
C ALA A 187 -18.84 -11.28 -7.64
N ASP A 188 -18.60 -11.39 -6.32
CA ASP A 188 -18.91 -10.38 -5.30
C ASP A 188 -17.77 -9.37 -5.06
N GLY A 189 -16.68 -9.45 -5.84
CA GLY A 189 -15.49 -8.60 -5.69
C GLY A 189 -14.47 -9.10 -4.66
N THR A 190 -14.67 -10.28 -4.08
CA THR A 190 -13.70 -10.87 -3.15
C THR A 190 -12.54 -11.50 -3.91
N TRP A 191 -11.37 -10.90 -3.76
CA TRP A 191 -10.10 -11.48 -4.15
C TRP A 191 -9.67 -12.53 -3.15
N GLY A 192 -9.00 -13.57 -3.61
CA GLY A 192 -8.20 -14.37 -2.71
C GLY A 192 -7.21 -15.32 -3.37
N ILE A 193 -6.26 -15.75 -2.56
CA ILE A 193 -5.24 -16.73 -2.88
C ILE A 193 -4.91 -17.55 -1.65
N ASP A 194 -4.46 -18.78 -1.83
CA ASP A 194 -3.89 -19.53 -0.73
C ASP A 194 -2.46 -19.06 -0.49
N LEU A 195 -2.18 -18.57 0.71
CA LEU A 195 -0.92 -17.97 1.11
C LEU A 195 -0.25 -18.82 2.19
N THR A 196 1.06 -19.01 2.07
CA THR A 196 1.88 -19.56 3.16
C THR A 196 2.94 -18.53 3.51
N LEU A 197 2.91 -18.04 4.76
CA LEU A 197 3.96 -17.16 5.29
C LEU A 197 4.86 -18.01 6.20
N PRO A 198 6.12 -18.30 5.79
CA PRO A 198 6.92 -19.34 6.44
C PRO A 198 7.44 -18.95 7.83
N GLU A 199 7.63 -17.66 8.10
CA GLU A 199 8.32 -17.15 9.29
C GLU A 199 7.48 -16.12 10.04
N PRO A 200 7.65 -15.97 11.36
CA PRO A 200 7.02 -14.88 12.12
C PRO A 200 7.48 -13.48 11.69
N GLY A 201 6.61 -12.50 11.91
CA GLY A 201 6.88 -11.09 11.66
C GLY A 201 5.72 -10.33 11.03
N ILE A 202 5.96 -9.04 10.83
CA ILE A 202 5.04 -8.17 10.08
C ILE A 202 5.40 -8.28 8.60
N TYR A 203 4.39 -8.54 7.77
CA TYR A 203 4.47 -8.54 6.32
C TYR A 203 3.65 -7.38 5.77
N ARG A 204 4.06 -6.82 4.64
CA ARG A 204 3.28 -5.89 3.83
C ARG A 204 2.62 -6.70 2.73
N MET A 205 1.29 -6.62 2.60
CA MET A 205 0.61 -6.94 1.34
C MET A 205 0.43 -5.66 0.54
N ILE A 206 0.70 -5.72 -0.76
CA ILE A 206 0.57 -4.60 -1.69
C ILE A 206 -0.22 -5.11 -2.90
N ALA A 207 -1.40 -4.54 -3.10
CA ALA A 207 -2.28 -4.80 -4.23
C ALA A 207 -2.07 -3.70 -5.27
N ASP A 208 -1.72 -4.11 -6.48
CA ASP A 208 -1.32 -3.24 -7.57
C ASP A 208 -2.18 -3.55 -8.80
N PHE A 209 -2.98 -2.57 -9.23
CA PHE A 209 -4.08 -2.81 -10.15
C PHE A 209 -4.58 -1.51 -10.81
N THR A 210 -5.35 -1.68 -11.88
CA THR A 210 -6.11 -0.59 -12.50
C THR A 210 -7.60 -0.90 -12.44
N ALA A 211 -8.31 -0.21 -11.55
CA ALA A 211 -9.76 -0.36 -11.38
C ALA A 211 -10.53 0.41 -12.45
N ILE A 212 -11.72 -0.06 -12.83
CA ILE A 212 -12.63 0.66 -13.74
C ILE A 212 -13.87 1.09 -12.95
N VAL A 213 -13.94 2.38 -12.59
CA VAL A 213 -15.00 2.96 -11.76
C VAL A 213 -15.67 4.09 -12.51
N GLY A 214 -17.00 4.02 -12.68
CA GLY A 214 -17.75 5.01 -13.47
C GLY A 214 -17.32 5.10 -14.94
N GLY A 215 -16.69 4.04 -15.48
CA GLY A 215 -16.09 4.05 -16.82
C GLY A 215 -14.73 4.76 -16.91
N GLN A 216 -14.13 5.17 -15.79
CA GLN A 216 -12.79 5.74 -15.73
C GLN A 216 -11.80 4.71 -15.18
N GLN A 217 -10.59 4.68 -15.73
CA GLN A 217 -9.50 3.86 -15.20
C GLN A 217 -8.82 4.56 -14.02
N VAL A 218 -8.57 3.84 -12.94
CA VAL A 218 -7.87 4.30 -11.73
C VAL A 218 -6.74 3.32 -11.45
N ALA A 219 -5.55 3.63 -11.99
CA ALA A 219 -4.31 2.92 -11.69
C ALA A 219 -3.83 3.31 -10.28
N THR A 220 -3.67 2.34 -9.39
CA THR A 220 -3.19 2.62 -8.03
C THR A 220 -2.62 1.40 -7.34
N THR A 221 -1.79 1.65 -6.33
CA THR A 221 -1.12 0.61 -5.55
C THR A 221 -1.45 0.83 -4.07
N LEU A 222 -2.27 -0.05 -3.49
CA LEU A 222 -2.73 0.02 -2.10
C LEU A 222 -2.01 -1.02 -1.24
N GLY A 223 -1.78 -0.73 0.05
CA GLY A 223 -1.08 -1.66 0.94
C GLY A 223 -1.66 -1.75 2.35
N ALA A 224 -1.57 -2.94 2.92
CA ALA A 224 -1.95 -3.27 4.28
C ALA A 224 -0.87 -4.12 4.96
N ASP A 225 -0.82 -4.12 6.29
CA ASP A 225 0.08 -4.99 7.04
C ASP A 225 -0.63 -6.30 7.43
N LEU A 226 0.06 -7.43 7.24
CA LEU A 226 -0.30 -8.75 7.72
C LEU A 226 0.63 -9.13 8.88
N THR A 227 0.13 -9.81 9.90
CA THR A 227 0.89 -10.23 11.08
C THR A 227 0.98 -11.75 11.14
N VAL A 228 2.20 -12.28 11.18
CA VAL A 228 2.47 -13.70 11.45
C VAL A 228 2.95 -13.84 12.88
N ALA A 229 2.17 -14.54 13.71
CA ALA A 229 2.48 -14.71 15.13
C ALA A 229 3.74 -15.57 15.36
N GLY A 230 4.54 -15.18 16.35
CA GLY A 230 5.78 -15.84 16.78
C GLY A 230 6.94 -14.85 16.95
N ASP A 231 8.13 -15.38 17.23
CA ASP A 231 9.32 -14.57 17.51
C ASP A 231 9.87 -13.91 16.24
N TYR A 232 9.78 -12.58 16.16
CA TYR A 232 10.26 -11.79 15.03
C TYR A 232 11.65 -11.21 15.30
N ALA A 233 12.68 -11.81 14.71
CA ALA A 233 14.01 -11.21 14.58
C ALA A 233 14.18 -10.63 13.16
N PRO A 234 14.27 -9.28 12.99
CA PRO A 234 14.61 -8.66 11.72
C PRO A 234 16.02 -9.06 11.28
N ARG A 235 16.21 -9.31 9.99
CA ARG A 235 17.51 -9.52 9.36
C ARG A 235 18.00 -8.24 8.69
N ALA A 236 19.31 -8.03 8.71
CA ALA A 236 19.92 -7.00 7.87
C ALA A 236 19.77 -7.38 6.40
N LEU A 237 19.69 -6.37 5.52
CA LEU A 237 19.80 -6.60 4.08
C LEU A 237 21.22 -7.14 3.75
N PRO A 238 21.37 -8.01 2.74
CA PRO A 238 22.67 -8.31 2.16
C PRO A 238 23.35 -7.03 1.66
N GLU A 239 24.68 -7.02 1.61
CA GLU A 239 25.46 -5.93 1.04
C GLU A 239 25.01 -5.57 -0.40
N PRO A 240 25.13 -4.30 -0.82
CA PRO A 240 24.81 -3.89 -2.18
C PRO A 240 25.59 -4.69 -3.24
N GLY A 241 24.92 -5.09 -4.31
CA GLY A 241 25.52 -5.97 -5.31
C GLY A 241 24.79 -5.96 -6.65
N ARG A 242 25.49 -6.39 -7.71
CA ARG A 242 24.98 -6.43 -9.09
C ARG A 242 24.79 -7.85 -9.64
N THR A 243 24.95 -8.87 -8.81
CA THR A 243 24.87 -10.27 -9.20
C THR A 243 24.23 -11.09 -8.09
N ASP A 244 23.30 -11.96 -8.45
CA ASP A 244 22.64 -12.92 -7.57
C ASP A 244 22.60 -14.30 -8.26
N LYS A 245 22.39 -15.38 -7.50
CA LYS A 245 22.46 -16.76 -7.99
C LYS A 245 21.27 -17.61 -7.53
N PRO A 246 20.05 -17.34 -8.03
CA PRO A 246 18.89 -18.18 -7.76
C PRO A 246 19.02 -19.54 -8.46
N ALA A 247 18.86 -20.61 -7.67
CA ALA A 247 18.97 -22.00 -8.12
C ALA A 247 20.29 -22.30 -8.87
N THR A 248 20.24 -22.46 -10.19
CA THR A 248 21.39 -22.78 -11.05
C THR A 248 21.77 -21.62 -11.99
N PHE A 249 21.09 -20.48 -11.90
CA PHE A 249 21.35 -19.31 -12.73
C PHE A 249 22.36 -18.37 -12.07
N THR A 250 23.03 -17.57 -12.89
CA THR A 250 23.65 -16.31 -12.45
C THR A 250 22.90 -15.17 -13.10
N VAL A 251 22.35 -14.27 -12.31
CA VAL A 251 21.57 -13.12 -12.79
C VAL A 251 22.28 -11.84 -12.40
N SER A 252 22.45 -10.92 -13.34
CA SER A 252 23.16 -9.66 -13.12
C SER A 252 22.47 -8.48 -13.80
N TYR A 253 22.65 -7.27 -13.24
CA TYR A 253 22.10 -6.04 -13.81
C TYR A 253 23.15 -4.99 -14.17
N GLU A 254 22.94 -4.34 -15.32
CA GLU A 254 23.66 -3.17 -15.81
C GLU A 254 22.77 -1.92 -15.72
N GLY A 255 23.38 -0.75 -15.56
CA GLY A 255 22.69 0.52 -15.30
C GLY A 255 22.90 1.05 -13.87
N THR A 256 22.60 2.32 -13.63
CA THR A 256 22.76 2.97 -12.32
C THR A 256 21.54 3.86 -12.07
N PRO A 257 20.49 3.34 -11.37
CA PRO A 257 19.32 4.14 -11.06
C PRO A 257 19.70 5.30 -10.13
N ASN A 258 18.98 6.41 -10.25
CA ASN A 258 19.22 7.63 -9.49
C ASN A 258 17.89 8.38 -9.27
N THR A 259 17.95 9.48 -8.54
CA THR A 259 16.80 10.32 -8.15
C THR A 259 16.42 11.42 -9.14
N GLN A 260 17.25 11.67 -10.17
CA GLN A 260 17.18 12.86 -11.02
C GLN A 260 16.53 12.59 -12.38
N ALA A 261 16.69 11.37 -12.92
CA ALA A 261 16.16 10.97 -14.22
C ALA A 261 15.96 9.46 -14.33
N THR A 262 14.98 9.05 -15.13
CA THR A 262 14.70 7.65 -15.49
C THR A 262 15.89 7.05 -16.23
N GLN A 263 16.44 5.95 -15.71
CA GLN A 263 17.57 5.25 -16.32
C GLN A 263 17.18 3.84 -16.78
N PRO A 264 17.81 3.33 -17.85
CA PRO A 264 17.65 1.94 -18.23
C PRO A 264 18.37 1.01 -17.24
N LEU A 265 17.71 -0.09 -16.89
CA LEU A 265 18.27 -1.19 -16.10
C LEU A 265 18.16 -2.48 -16.94
N LEU A 266 19.27 -3.12 -17.23
CA LEU A 266 19.34 -4.29 -18.12
C LEU A 266 19.66 -5.56 -17.32
N MET A 267 18.68 -6.48 -17.24
CA MET A 267 18.82 -7.77 -16.57
C MET A 267 19.35 -8.83 -17.55
N THR A 268 20.48 -9.45 -17.20
CA THR A 268 21.03 -10.61 -17.91
C THR A 268 20.84 -11.86 -17.05
N VAL A 269 20.24 -12.91 -17.61
CA VAL A 269 20.14 -14.24 -16.99
C VAL A 269 21.10 -15.18 -17.71
N THR A 270 22.01 -15.80 -16.97
CA THR A 270 23.01 -16.73 -17.49
C THR A 270 22.76 -18.12 -16.89
N GLY A 271 22.70 -19.15 -17.74
CA GLY A 271 22.56 -20.54 -17.32
C GLY A 271 23.84 -21.12 -16.72
N ALA A 272 23.75 -22.32 -16.13
CA ALA A 272 24.90 -23.02 -15.56
C ALA A 272 26.00 -23.37 -16.58
N ASP A 273 25.72 -23.32 -17.89
CA ASP A 273 26.68 -23.52 -18.98
C ASP A 273 27.41 -22.22 -19.39
N GLY A 274 27.16 -21.10 -18.69
CA GLY A 274 27.77 -19.80 -18.95
C GLY A 274 27.16 -19.03 -20.13
N LYS A 275 26.08 -19.52 -20.75
CA LYS A 275 25.40 -18.81 -21.84
C LYS A 275 24.18 -18.02 -21.34
N VAL A 276 23.80 -16.98 -22.07
CA VAL A 276 22.55 -16.26 -21.84
C VAL A 276 21.38 -17.25 -21.96
N ALA A 277 20.54 -17.31 -20.94
CA ALA A 277 19.40 -18.20 -20.90
C ALA A 277 18.30 -17.73 -21.87
N LYS A 278 17.65 -18.68 -22.55
CA LYS A 278 16.41 -18.38 -23.26
C LYS A 278 15.30 -18.16 -22.23
N LEU A 279 14.86 -16.92 -22.10
CA LEU A 279 13.70 -16.57 -21.29
C LEU A 279 12.40 -16.93 -22.04
N ASP A 280 11.43 -17.42 -21.29
CA ASP A 280 10.06 -17.61 -21.76
C ASP A 280 9.19 -16.42 -21.29
N PRO A 281 8.19 -15.96 -22.07
CA PRO A 281 7.26 -14.94 -21.59
C PRO A 281 6.41 -15.44 -20.43
N TYR A 282 6.40 -14.67 -19.35
CA TYR A 282 5.61 -14.86 -18.14
C TYR A 282 4.78 -13.59 -17.92
N LEU A 283 3.47 -13.70 -17.71
CA LEU A 283 2.59 -12.54 -17.44
C LEU A 283 2.76 -11.41 -18.50
N GLY A 284 2.66 -11.76 -19.78
CA GLY A 284 2.82 -10.81 -20.88
C GLY A 284 4.22 -10.22 -21.13
N ALA A 285 5.25 -10.57 -20.34
CA ALA A 285 6.61 -10.00 -20.48
C ALA A 285 7.73 -11.03 -20.21
N PHE A 286 8.99 -10.66 -20.47
CA PHE A 286 10.14 -11.55 -20.22
C PHE A 286 10.67 -11.53 -18.79
N GLY A 287 10.13 -10.67 -17.92
CA GLY A 287 10.40 -10.66 -16.50
C GLY A 287 9.78 -9.45 -15.80
N HIS A 288 9.67 -9.49 -14.48
CA HIS A 288 9.02 -8.45 -13.67
C HIS A 288 9.99 -7.95 -12.61
N LEU A 289 10.08 -6.63 -12.43
CA LEU A 289 10.97 -6.01 -11.46
C LEU A 289 10.16 -5.27 -10.41
N VAL A 290 10.24 -5.73 -9.16
CA VAL A 290 9.71 -5.02 -8.00
C VAL A 290 10.86 -4.37 -7.25
N VAL A 291 10.79 -3.05 -7.07
CA VAL A 291 11.81 -2.28 -6.33
C VAL A 291 11.18 -1.67 -5.09
N MET A 292 11.77 -1.95 -3.92
CA MET A 292 11.18 -1.57 -2.62
C MET A 292 12.21 -0.85 -1.75
N ARG A 293 11.84 0.32 -1.21
CA ARG A 293 12.68 1.09 -0.29
C ARG A 293 12.77 0.42 1.08
N GLN A 294 13.97 0.37 1.65
CA GLN A 294 14.18 -0.12 3.02
C GLN A 294 13.50 0.80 4.05
N GLY A 295 12.90 0.20 5.08
CA GLY A 295 12.20 0.91 6.14
C GLY A 295 10.70 0.98 5.88
N ASP A 296 10.26 1.87 5.00
CA ASP A 296 8.83 2.10 4.77
C ASP A 296 8.17 1.09 3.80
N LEU A 297 8.97 0.37 3.00
CA LEU A 297 8.51 -0.53 1.93
C LEU A 297 7.79 0.21 0.79
N ALA A 298 8.18 1.46 0.51
CA ALA A 298 7.70 2.18 -0.64
C ALA A 298 7.93 1.37 -1.93
N TYR A 299 6.84 1.01 -2.61
CA TYR A 299 6.86 0.22 -3.83
C TYR A 299 7.03 1.15 -5.01
N VAL A 300 8.05 0.89 -5.83
CA VAL A 300 8.22 1.51 -7.13
C VAL A 300 7.74 0.50 -8.17
N HIS A 301 6.69 0.87 -8.91
CA HIS A 301 6.21 0.10 -10.04
C HIS A 301 7.22 0.23 -11.19
N VAL A 302 7.54 -0.86 -11.88
CA VAL A 302 8.53 -0.84 -12.97
C VAL A 302 8.11 -1.79 -14.08
N HIS A 303 7.87 -1.25 -15.27
CA HIS A 303 7.55 -2.08 -16.43
C HIS A 303 8.82 -2.57 -17.15
N PRO A 304 8.83 -3.85 -17.59
CA PRO A 304 9.73 -4.31 -18.62
C PRO A 304 9.34 -3.75 -19.98
N GLU A 305 10.31 -3.57 -20.86
CA GLU A 305 10.02 -3.44 -22.28
C GLU A 305 9.62 -4.78 -22.89
N ALA A 306 8.67 -4.74 -23.84
CA ALA A 306 8.05 -5.93 -24.43
C ALA A 306 9.03 -6.84 -25.21
N THR A 307 10.20 -6.31 -25.60
CA THR A 307 11.22 -7.04 -26.35
C THR A 307 12.56 -7.04 -25.62
N LEU A 308 13.27 -8.17 -25.71
CA LEU A 308 14.64 -8.31 -25.22
C LEU A 308 15.61 -7.44 -26.03
N VAL A 309 16.60 -6.87 -25.36
CA VAL A 309 17.74 -6.16 -25.96
C VAL A 309 18.97 -7.06 -25.81
N ASP A 310 19.45 -7.64 -26.91
CA ASP A 310 20.57 -8.61 -26.92
C ASP A 310 20.41 -9.77 -25.91
N GLY A 311 19.17 -10.23 -25.72
CA GLY A 311 18.80 -11.28 -24.75
C GLY A 311 18.59 -10.79 -23.31
N LYS A 312 18.74 -9.48 -23.05
CA LYS A 312 18.52 -8.85 -21.74
C LYS A 312 17.10 -8.29 -21.61
N VAL A 313 16.50 -8.38 -20.42
CA VAL A 313 15.24 -7.67 -20.11
C VAL A 313 15.57 -6.24 -19.72
N LYS A 314 14.97 -5.26 -20.39
CA LYS A 314 15.19 -3.83 -20.10
C LYS A 314 14.03 -3.26 -19.29
N PHE A 315 14.34 -2.57 -18.21
CA PHE A 315 13.42 -1.81 -17.38
C PHE A 315 13.82 -0.33 -17.37
N TRP A 316 12.88 0.55 -17.01
CA TRP A 316 13.10 1.99 -16.85
C TRP A 316 12.82 2.42 -15.41
N LEU A 317 13.83 2.93 -14.70
CA LEU A 317 13.74 3.19 -13.26
C LEU A 317 14.22 4.60 -12.90
N THR A 318 13.34 5.37 -12.26
CA THR A 318 13.66 6.55 -11.45
C THR A 318 13.48 6.19 -9.98
N ALA A 319 14.42 6.52 -9.11
CA ALA A 319 14.23 6.35 -7.67
C ALA A 319 13.44 7.54 -7.08
N PRO A 320 12.43 7.31 -6.21
CA PRO A 320 11.67 8.39 -5.60
C PRO A 320 12.46 9.18 -4.54
N SER A 321 13.55 8.63 -4.03
CA SER A 321 14.49 9.29 -3.12
C SER A 321 15.84 8.58 -3.15
N SER A 322 16.84 9.18 -2.49
CA SER A 322 18.03 8.44 -2.08
C SER A 322 17.68 7.43 -0.98
N GLY A 323 18.55 6.46 -0.75
CA GLY A 323 18.43 5.42 0.26
C GLY A 323 18.77 4.02 -0.26
N THR A 324 18.55 3.03 0.60
CA THR A 324 18.75 1.61 0.28
C THR A 324 17.45 1.00 -0.21
N TYR A 325 17.54 0.21 -1.28
CA TYR A 325 16.44 -0.49 -1.93
C TYR A 325 16.75 -1.99 -2.03
N ARG A 326 15.71 -2.82 -1.99
CA ARG A 326 15.78 -4.22 -2.41
C ARG A 326 15.01 -4.37 -3.72
N MET A 327 15.66 -4.96 -4.70
CA MET A 327 15.10 -5.29 -6.00
C MET A 327 14.82 -6.78 -6.06
N PHE A 328 13.66 -7.16 -6.60
CA PHE A 328 13.26 -8.54 -6.86
C PHE A 328 12.90 -8.66 -8.34
N PHE A 329 13.61 -9.52 -9.07
CA PHE A 329 13.41 -9.76 -10.49
C PHE A 329 12.91 -11.18 -10.72
N ASP A 330 11.65 -11.30 -11.10
CA ASP A 330 11.04 -12.57 -11.51
C ASP A 330 11.28 -12.80 -13.01
N PHE A 331 11.73 -14.01 -13.37
CA PHE A 331 11.94 -14.44 -14.75
C PHE A 331 11.53 -15.90 -14.93
N GLN A 332 11.20 -16.30 -16.16
CA GLN A 332 10.80 -17.68 -16.47
C GLN A 332 11.77 -18.35 -17.46
N VAL A 333 12.17 -19.59 -17.15
CA VAL A 333 12.98 -20.44 -18.02
C VAL A 333 12.40 -21.86 -17.99
N ALA A 334 12.16 -22.45 -19.17
CA ALA A 334 11.58 -23.78 -19.32
C ALA A 334 10.24 -23.94 -18.55
N GLY A 335 9.43 -22.88 -18.54
CA GLY A 335 8.17 -22.83 -17.82
C GLY A 335 8.27 -22.66 -16.29
N GLN A 336 9.47 -22.63 -15.69
CA GLN A 336 9.65 -22.41 -14.25
C GLN A 336 9.99 -20.95 -13.94
N VAL A 337 9.33 -20.39 -12.93
CA VAL A 337 9.56 -19.00 -12.47
C VAL A 337 10.63 -19.00 -11.38
N HIS A 338 11.55 -18.06 -11.48
CA HIS A 338 12.65 -17.85 -10.54
C HIS A 338 12.74 -16.37 -10.17
N THR A 339 13.11 -16.07 -8.92
CA THR A 339 13.31 -14.70 -8.43
C THR A 339 14.78 -14.48 -8.12
N ALA A 340 15.43 -13.51 -8.75
CA ALA A 340 16.72 -12.96 -8.33
C ALA A 340 16.50 -11.74 -7.43
N ALA A 341 17.39 -11.46 -6.47
CA ALA A 341 17.24 -10.29 -5.60
C ALA A 341 18.55 -9.62 -5.17
N TRP A 342 18.57 -8.29 -5.27
CA TRP A 342 19.74 -7.46 -4.95
C TRP A 342 19.41 -6.34 -3.98
N THR A 343 20.39 -5.97 -3.17
CA THR A 343 20.38 -4.69 -2.46
C THR A 343 21.06 -3.67 -3.36
N ALA A 344 20.49 -2.47 -3.45
CA ALA A 344 21.07 -1.33 -4.15
C ALA A 344 21.03 -0.11 -3.24
N THR A 345 22.07 0.72 -3.30
CA THR A 345 22.10 2.04 -2.69
C THR A 345 21.95 3.07 -3.80
N ILE A 346 21.11 4.08 -3.58
CA ILE A 346 20.83 5.15 -4.53
C ILE A 346 21.06 6.47 -3.81
N ASP A 347 21.80 7.38 -4.45
CA ASP A 347 22.19 8.69 -3.94
C ASP A 347 21.34 9.84 -4.53
#